data_AF-A0A0E0AYM6-F1
#
_entry.id   AF-A0A0E0AYM6-F1
#
_cell.length_a   1.000
_cell.length_b   1.000
_cell.length_c   1.000
_cell.angle_alpha   90.00
_cell.angle_beta   90.00
_cell.angle_gamma   90.00
#
_symmetry.space_group_name_H-M   'P 1'
#
loop_
_entity.id
_entity.type
_entity.pdbx_description
1 polymer ?
#
loop_
_entity_poly.entity_id
_entity_poly.type
_entity_poly.pdbx_seq_one_letter_code
_entity_poly.pdbx_strand_id
1 'polypeptide(L)'
;MISSKKLAQLSKKWQGMGAIGRKRVTASEKEIIHHSSCSSSVAGKGNCVVYSCDGRRFEIPLTYLRTPVFVELLRMSQEEFGFSSDGRITLPCDAAVMEYVMCLLGREASEEVEKALLSSIVMPCSHHPSRMAQHQHFAVCSI
;
A
#
# COMPACT_ATOMS: atom_id res chain seq x y z
N MET A 1 32.17 17.75 -30.02
CA MET A 1 30.89 18.46 -30.29
C MET A 1 30.07 17.64 -31.26
N ILE A 2 28.91 17.12 -30.82
CA ILE A 2 28.03 16.30 -31.67
C ILE A 2 27.24 17.26 -32.57
N SER A 3 27.35 17.08 -33.89
CA SER A 3 26.73 17.97 -34.89
C SER A 3 25.20 17.83 -34.92
N SER A 4 24.50 18.97 -35.04
CA SER A 4 23.04 19.10 -35.07
C SER A 4 22.36 18.23 -36.15
N LYS A 5 23.09 17.85 -37.20
CA LYS A 5 22.60 16.97 -38.27
C LYS A 5 22.40 15.52 -37.80
N LYS A 6 23.11 15.09 -36.76
CA LYS A 6 23.03 13.73 -36.19
C LYS A 6 21.77 13.56 -35.31
N LEU A 7 21.31 14.62 -34.65
CA LEU A 7 20.04 14.63 -33.90
C LEU A 7 18.82 14.51 -34.82
N ALA A 8 18.85 15.18 -35.98
CA ALA A 8 17.75 15.12 -36.95
C ALA A 8 17.58 13.75 -37.64
N GLN A 9 18.62 12.90 -37.66
CA GLN A 9 18.51 11.54 -38.18
C GLN A 9 17.88 10.56 -37.16
N LEU A 10 18.02 10.81 -35.86
CA LEU A 10 17.49 9.91 -34.82
C LEU A 10 15.96 10.00 -34.68
N SER A 11 15.34 11.14 -35.02
CA SER A 11 13.88 11.32 -34.92
C SER A 11 13.09 10.61 -36.03
N LYS A 12 13.72 10.31 -37.18
CA LYS A 12 13.02 9.67 -38.32
C LYS A 12 12.75 8.17 -38.12
N LYS A 13 13.34 7.53 -37.11
CA LYS A 13 13.19 6.07 -36.87
C LYS A 13 12.00 5.70 -35.98
N TRP A 14 11.29 6.68 -35.42
CA TRP A 14 10.17 6.45 -34.48
C TRP A 14 8.78 6.43 -35.15
N GLN A 15 8.69 6.58 -36.48
CA GLN A 15 7.40 6.58 -37.19
C GLN A 15 6.97 5.19 -37.71
N GLY A 16 7.59 4.10 -37.23
CA GLY A 16 7.43 2.75 -37.77
C GLY A 16 6.73 1.72 -36.86
N MET A 17 5.86 2.13 -35.95
CA MET A 17 5.10 1.20 -35.09
C MET A 17 3.59 1.51 -35.13
N GLY A 18 2.99 1.24 -36.28
CA GLY A 18 1.54 1.17 -36.46
C GLY A 18 1.11 -0.22 -36.93
N ALA A 19 0.05 -0.74 -36.32
CA ALA A 19 -0.81 -1.85 -36.78
C ALA A 19 -0.27 -3.29 -36.77
N ILE A 20 -0.52 -4.01 -35.67
CA ILE A 20 -0.88 -5.45 -35.60
C ILE A 20 -2.00 -5.49 -34.53
N GLY A 21 -3.22 -6.00 -34.71
CA GLY A 21 -3.77 -7.00 -35.61
C GLY A 21 -4.68 -7.88 -34.76
N ARG A 22 -6.01 -7.82 -34.96
CA ARG A 22 -7.05 -8.53 -34.19
C ARG A 22 -6.79 -10.05 -34.10
N LYS A 23 -7.10 -10.68 -32.95
CA LYS A 23 -7.62 -12.06 -32.90
C LYS A 23 -8.53 -12.28 -31.69
N ARG A 24 -9.46 -13.22 -31.89
CA ARG A 24 -10.83 -13.31 -31.36
C ARG A 24 -10.93 -14.29 -30.16
N VAL A 25 -11.86 -13.96 -29.28
CA VAL A 25 -12.52 -14.70 -28.17
C VAL A 25 -12.36 -16.23 -28.15
N THR A 26 -12.06 -16.77 -26.95
CA THR A 26 -12.75 -17.96 -26.43
C THR A 26 -13.16 -17.69 -24.98
N ALA A 27 -14.45 -17.85 -24.71
CA ALA A 27 -15.01 -17.87 -23.37
C ALA A 27 -14.62 -19.20 -22.70
N SER A 28 -14.14 -19.14 -21.47
CA SER A 28 -14.21 -20.27 -20.55
C SER A 28 -14.77 -19.75 -19.24
N GLU A 29 -16.04 -20.06 -19.04
CA GLU A 29 -16.76 -19.99 -17.77
C GLU A 29 -15.93 -20.67 -16.67
N LYS A 30 -15.69 -19.93 -15.59
CA LYS A 30 -15.47 -20.53 -14.27
C LYS A 30 -15.84 -19.50 -13.22
N GLU A 31 -17.10 -19.55 -12.80
CA GLU A 31 -17.52 -19.04 -11.51
C GLU A 31 -16.58 -19.55 -10.40
N ILE A 32 -16.13 -18.65 -9.53
CA ILE A 32 -16.34 -18.66 -8.07
C ILE A 32 -15.41 -17.60 -7.42
N ILE A 33 -16.03 -16.77 -6.57
CA ILE A 33 -15.54 -15.63 -5.76
C ILE A 33 -15.44 -14.30 -6.52
N HIS A 34 -16.49 -13.49 -6.38
CA HIS A 34 -16.48 -12.05 -6.64
C HIS A 34 -15.62 -11.35 -5.57
N HIS A 35 -14.30 -11.50 -5.65
CA HIS A 35 -13.38 -10.55 -5.03
C HIS A 35 -13.33 -9.38 -6.01
N SER A 36 -13.92 -8.24 -5.62
CA SER A 36 -14.00 -7.05 -6.45
C SER A 36 -12.62 -6.68 -6.98
N SER A 37 -12.32 -7.09 -8.20
CA SER A 37 -11.11 -6.69 -8.91
C SER A 37 -11.33 -5.26 -9.36
N CYS A 38 -11.05 -4.33 -8.46
CA CYS A 38 -10.98 -2.90 -8.74
C CYS A 38 -9.74 -2.63 -9.61
N SER A 39 -9.83 -3.07 -10.87
CA SER A 39 -8.79 -2.90 -11.88
C SER A 39 -8.93 -1.52 -12.53
N SER A 40 -8.44 -0.47 -11.88
CA SER A 40 -8.28 0.84 -12.55
C SER A 40 -7.04 0.82 -13.44
N SER A 41 -7.25 0.39 -14.69
CA SER A 41 -6.26 0.43 -15.77
C SER A 41 -5.81 1.87 -16.00
N VAL A 42 -4.64 2.23 -15.48
CA VAL A 42 -3.89 3.40 -15.93
C VAL A 42 -2.46 2.93 -16.14
N ALA A 43 -1.99 3.08 -17.38
CA ALA A 43 -0.73 2.60 -17.89
C ALA A 43 0.46 2.84 -16.95
N GLY A 44 1.28 1.80 -16.73
CA GLY A 44 2.58 1.89 -16.05
C GLY A 44 2.62 1.59 -14.55
N LYS A 45 1.60 0.99 -13.96
CA LYS A 45 1.55 0.71 -12.51
C LYS A 45 2.25 -0.60 -12.19
N GLY A 46 3.46 -0.51 -11.65
CA GLY A 46 4.03 -1.60 -10.86
C GLY A 46 3.17 -1.85 -9.61
N ASN A 47 3.34 -3.02 -9.02
CA ASN A 47 2.82 -3.32 -7.69
C ASN A 47 3.97 -3.27 -6.69
N CYS A 48 3.71 -2.82 -5.47
CA CYS A 48 4.58 -3.10 -4.33
C CYS A 48 4.04 -4.30 -3.55
N VAL A 49 4.93 -4.96 -2.83
CA VAL A 49 4.56 -6.02 -1.88
C VAL A 49 4.68 -5.45 -0.48
N VAL A 50 3.61 -5.55 0.31
CA VAL A 50 3.65 -5.28 1.75
C VAL A 50 3.14 -6.47 2.53
N TYR A 51 3.37 -6.44 3.82
CA TYR A 51 2.91 -7.44 4.77
C TYR A 51 2.05 -6.77 5.84
N SER A 52 0.98 -7.42 6.28
CA SER A 52 0.26 -7.01 7.49
C SER A 52 0.99 -7.48 8.76
N CYS A 53 0.56 -7.01 9.93
CA CYS A 53 1.17 -7.38 11.21
C CYS A 53 1.04 -8.89 11.54
N ASP A 54 0.04 -9.57 10.98
CA ASP A 54 -0.12 -11.04 11.03
C ASP A 54 0.68 -11.77 9.93
N GLY A 55 1.51 -11.05 9.16
CA GLY A 55 2.45 -11.61 8.19
C GLY A 55 1.84 -11.96 6.83
N ARG A 56 0.58 -11.62 6.55
CA ARG A 56 -0.07 -11.87 5.26
C ARG A 56 0.47 -10.92 4.19
N ARG A 57 0.69 -11.44 2.99
CA ARG A 57 1.28 -10.72 1.84
C ARG A 57 0.20 -10.08 0.99
N PHE A 58 0.38 -8.80 0.64
CA PHE A 58 -0.50 -8.04 -0.24
C PHE A 58 0.28 -7.42 -1.39
N GLU A 59 -0.27 -7.51 -2.61
CA GLU A 59 0.24 -6.79 -3.79
C GLU A 59 -0.62 -5.56 -4.03
N ILE A 60 0.00 -4.39 -3.98
CA ILE A 60 -0.70 -3.11 -4.02
C ILE A 60 -0.22 -2.31 -5.22
N PRO A 61 -1.11 -1.73 -6.04
CA PRO A 61 -0.73 -0.80 -7.08
C PRO A 61 0.09 0.36 -6.51
N LEU A 62 1.23 0.70 -7.14
CA LEU A 62 2.07 1.83 -6.70
C LEU A 62 1.32 3.16 -6.60
N THR A 63 0.19 3.32 -7.28
CA THR A 63 -0.66 4.51 -7.12
C THR A 63 -1.33 4.65 -5.78
N TYR A 64 -1.58 3.54 -5.07
CA TYR A 64 -2.16 3.63 -3.73
C TYR A 64 -1.17 4.18 -2.72
N LEU A 65 0.14 4.03 -2.95
CA LEU A 65 1.17 4.55 -2.04
C LEU A 65 1.17 6.06 -1.91
N ARG A 66 0.47 6.78 -2.79
CA ARG A 66 0.29 8.24 -2.72
C ARG A 66 -1.00 8.67 -2.03
N THR A 67 -1.86 7.72 -1.66
CA THR A 67 -3.09 8.02 -0.92
C THR A 67 -2.73 8.41 0.51
N PRO A 68 -3.47 9.34 1.13
CA PRO A 68 -3.28 9.70 2.54
C PRO A 68 -3.24 8.48 3.47
N VAL A 69 -4.10 7.48 3.19
CA VAL A 69 -4.18 6.23 3.94
C VAL A 69 -2.85 5.48 3.94
N PHE A 70 -2.26 5.25 2.76
CA PHE A 70 -0.98 4.55 2.67
C PHE A 70 0.21 5.39 3.14
N VAL A 71 0.20 6.70 2.90
CA VAL A 71 1.26 7.58 3.40
C VAL A 71 1.35 7.47 4.92
N GLU A 72 0.21 7.50 5.60
CA GLU A 72 0.17 7.39 7.05
C GLU A 72 0.52 5.98 7.54
N LEU A 73 -0.01 4.93 6.91
CA LEU A 73 0.36 3.56 7.25
C LEU A 73 1.87 3.33 7.08
N LEU A 74 2.49 3.86 6.03
CA LEU A 74 3.93 3.76 5.81
C LEU A 74 4.74 4.56 6.84
N ARG A 75 4.27 5.75 7.25
CA ARG A 75 4.88 6.54 8.32
C ARG A 75 4.88 5.74 9.63
N MET A 76 3.72 5.20 10.02
CA MET A 76 3.60 4.37 11.22
C MET A 76 4.44 3.08 11.11
N SER A 77 4.48 2.46 9.94
CA SER A 77 5.33 1.28 9.69
C SER A 77 6.81 1.57 9.92
N GLN A 78 7.27 2.73 9.44
CA GLN A 78 8.66 3.15 9.62
C GLN A 78 8.98 3.38 11.10
N GLU A 79 8.05 3.93 11.87
CA GLU A 79 8.21 4.19 13.31
C GLU A 79 8.22 2.91 14.14
N GLU A 80 7.38 1.92 13.80
CA GLU A 80 7.23 0.69 14.57
C GLU A 80 8.21 -0.42 14.16
N PHE A 81 8.35 -0.69 12.85
CA PHE A 81 9.13 -1.81 12.33
C PHE A 81 10.47 -1.37 11.72
N GLY A 82 10.59 -0.09 11.36
CA GLY A 82 11.68 0.39 10.51
C GLY A 82 11.61 -0.18 9.09
N PHE A 83 12.46 0.33 8.21
CA PHE A 83 12.73 -0.31 6.93
C PHE A 83 14.02 -1.11 7.07
N SER A 84 13.87 -2.38 7.44
CA SER A 84 15.00 -3.31 7.54
C SER A 84 15.70 -3.48 6.19
N SER A 85 16.95 -3.93 6.22
CA SER A 85 17.77 -4.13 5.00
C SER A 85 17.23 -5.22 4.07
N ASP A 86 16.29 -6.04 4.53
CA ASP A 86 15.58 -7.03 3.73
C ASP A 86 14.54 -6.39 2.77
N GLY A 87 14.30 -5.09 2.89
CA GLY A 87 13.37 -4.34 2.03
C GLY A 87 11.91 -4.71 2.28
N ARG A 88 11.60 -5.38 3.39
CA ARG A 88 10.24 -5.78 3.73
C ARG A 88 9.50 -4.62 4.36
N ILE A 89 8.32 -4.30 3.83
CA ILE A 89 7.42 -3.29 4.40
C ILE A 89 6.30 -4.04 5.13
N THR A 90 6.30 -3.93 6.46
CA THR A 90 5.21 -4.46 7.31
C THR A 90 4.36 -3.29 7.79
N LEU A 91 3.06 -3.35 7.54
CA LEU A 91 2.09 -2.34 7.95
C LEU A 91 1.55 -2.63 9.36
N PRO A 92 1.28 -1.60 10.18
CA PRO A 92 0.76 -1.73 11.54
C PRO A 92 -0.77 -1.96 11.53
N CYS A 93 -1.22 -2.91 10.72
CA CYS A 93 -2.61 -3.32 10.64
C CYS A 93 -2.70 -4.80 10.30
N ASP A 94 -3.78 -5.45 10.72
CA ASP A 94 -4.04 -6.83 10.37
C ASP A 94 -4.54 -6.95 8.91
N ALA A 95 -4.62 -8.19 8.43
CA ALA A 95 -5.10 -8.47 7.09
C ALA A 95 -6.54 -8.00 6.82
N ALA A 96 -7.43 -7.99 7.82
CA ALA A 96 -8.82 -7.58 7.63
C ALA A 96 -8.91 -6.07 7.37
N VAL A 97 -8.16 -5.27 8.13
CA VAL A 97 -8.02 -3.83 7.90
C VAL A 97 -7.39 -3.58 6.53
N MET A 98 -6.38 -4.36 6.16
CA MET A 98 -5.72 -4.22 4.86
C MET A 98 -6.67 -4.52 3.68
N GLU A 99 -7.46 -5.59 3.77
CA GLU A 99 -8.50 -5.92 2.79
C GLU A 99 -9.54 -4.80 2.66
N TYR A 100 -9.95 -4.21 3.79
CA TYR A 100 -10.86 -3.07 3.82
C TYR A 100 -10.26 -1.83 3.13
N VAL A 101 -9.01 -1.47 3.43
CA VAL A 101 -8.29 -0.35 2.79
C VAL A 101 -8.23 -0.54 1.28
N MET A 102 -7.87 -1.74 0.82
CA MET A 102 -7.78 -2.04 -0.62
C MET A 102 -9.15 -1.94 -1.32
N CYS A 103 -10.22 -2.41 -0.67
CA CYS A 103 -11.58 -2.27 -1.17
C CYS A 103 -12.01 -0.81 -1.25
N LEU A 104 -11.69 -0.01 -0.23
CA LEU A 104 -12.04 1.40 -0.14
C LEU A 104 -11.37 2.21 -1.26
N LEU A 105 -10.05 2.07 -1.41
CA LEU A 105 -9.28 2.77 -2.44
C LEU A 105 -9.59 2.27 -3.86
N GLY A 106 -9.98 1.01 -4.00
CA GLY A 106 -10.43 0.43 -5.26
C GLY A 106 -11.74 1.03 -5.79
N ARG A 107 -12.54 1.65 -4.92
CA ARG A 107 -13.82 2.28 -5.28
C ARG A 107 -13.73 3.80 -5.45
N GLU A 108 -12.52 4.39 -5.40
CA GLU A 108 -12.33 5.84 -5.37
C GLU A 108 -13.16 6.49 -4.27
N ALA A 109 -12.98 6.02 -3.03
CA ALA A 109 -13.64 6.60 -1.88
C ALA A 109 -13.40 8.11 -1.78
N SER A 110 -14.40 8.82 -1.24
CA SER A 110 -14.26 10.25 -1.03
C SER A 110 -13.22 10.54 0.05
N GLU A 111 -12.59 11.71 -0.01
CA GLU A 111 -11.57 12.13 0.95
C GLU A 111 -12.09 12.10 2.40
N GLU A 112 -13.39 12.31 2.62
CA GLU A 112 -14.02 12.24 3.93
C GLU A 112 -13.97 10.82 4.51
N VAL A 113 -14.16 9.80 3.68
CA VAL A 113 -14.11 8.41 4.12
C VAL A 113 -12.66 8.00 4.42
N GLU A 114 -11.71 8.44 3.59
CA GLU A 114 -10.28 8.23 3.86
C GLU A 114 -9.86 8.89 5.18
N LYS A 115 -10.29 10.13 5.43
CA LYS A 115 -10.03 10.84 6.70
C LYS A 115 -10.68 10.16 7.88
N ALA A 116 -11.93 9.69 7.75
CA ALA A 116 -12.62 8.97 8.81
C ALA A 116 -11.90 7.66 9.15
N LEU A 117 -11.44 6.93 8.13
CA LEU A 117 -10.62 5.74 8.31
C LEU A 117 -9.32 6.07 9.04
N LEU A 118 -8.58 7.09 8.58
CA LEU A 118 -7.35 7.53 9.23
C LEU A 118 -7.58 7.94 10.68
N SER A 119 -8.67 8.65 10.99
CA SER A 119 -9.02 9.00 12.37
C SER A 119 -9.33 7.77 13.24
N SER A 120 -9.78 6.67 12.64
CA SER A 120 -10.03 5.41 13.35
C SER A 120 -8.77 4.59 13.56
N ILE A 121 -7.83 4.62 12.62
CA ILE A 121 -6.55 3.88 12.69
C ILE A 121 -5.55 4.66 13.56
N VAL A 122 -5.47 5.97 13.35
CA VAL A 122 -4.73 6.93 14.16
C VAL A 122 -5.61 7.37 15.32
N MET A 123 -6.07 6.41 16.12
CA MET A 123 -6.49 6.76 17.46
C MET A 123 -5.19 7.00 18.24
N PRO A 124 -4.90 8.23 18.70
CA PRO A 124 -3.91 8.37 19.75
C PRO A 124 -4.47 7.56 20.92
N CYS A 125 -3.70 6.61 21.43
CA CYS A 125 -3.88 6.07 22.77
C CYS A 125 -3.74 7.23 23.77
N SER A 126 -4.72 8.13 23.79
CA SER A 126 -4.87 9.18 24.78
C SER A 126 -5.37 8.46 26.03
N HIS A 127 -4.43 8.15 26.91
CA HIS A 127 -4.66 7.74 28.29
C HIS A 127 -5.31 6.37 28.51
N HIS A 128 -4.45 5.37 28.62
CA HIS A 128 -4.57 4.44 29.73
C HIS A 128 -3.93 5.07 30.98
N PRO A 129 -4.70 5.57 31.98
CA PRO A 129 -4.20 5.69 33.34
C PRO A 129 -4.50 4.38 34.07
N SER A 130 -3.82 3.30 33.72
CA SER A 130 -3.66 2.20 34.68
C SER A 130 -2.19 1.82 34.80
N ARG A 131 -1.43 2.80 35.32
CA ARG A 131 -0.53 2.45 36.44
C ARG A 131 -1.37 1.81 37.55
N MET A 132 -1.59 0.51 37.45
CA MET A 132 -1.81 -0.37 38.59
C MET A 132 -0.63 -1.34 38.66
N ALA A 133 0.59 -0.79 38.66
CA ALA A 133 1.66 -1.39 39.43
C ALA A 133 1.47 -0.97 40.90
N GLN A 134 0.45 -1.53 41.55
CA GLN A 134 0.46 -1.68 43.01
C GLN A 134 1.46 -2.81 43.32
N HIS A 135 2.75 -2.51 43.27
CA HIS A 135 3.68 -3.22 44.14
C HIS A 135 3.78 -2.39 45.41
N GLN A 136 3.12 -2.90 46.44
CA GLN A 136 3.24 -2.38 47.79
C GLN A 136 4.71 -2.33 48.18
N HIS A 137 5.14 -1.19 48.72
CA HIS A 137 6.31 -1.14 49.57
C HIS A 137 6.11 -2.14 50.72
N PHE A 138 6.92 -3.19 50.77
CA PHE A 138 7.29 -3.79 52.04
C PHE A 138 8.78 -3.49 52.30
N ALA A 139 8.95 -2.56 53.24
CA ALA A 139 10.01 -2.43 54.22
C ALA A 139 11.31 -3.27 54.07
N VAL A 140 12.42 -2.50 54.06
CA VAL A 140 13.59 -2.61 54.97
C VAL A 140 14.67 -3.65 54.66
N CYS A 141 15.88 -3.12 54.49
CA CYS A 141 17.17 -3.82 54.51
C CYS A 141 17.36 -4.71 55.75
N SER A 142 17.92 -5.91 55.56
CA SER A 142 18.87 -6.56 56.49
C SER A 142 19.49 -7.81 55.86
N ILE A 143 20.81 -7.80 55.64
CA ILE A 143 21.77 -8.80 56.12
C ILE A 143 23.16 -8.19 56.09
#